data_AF-A0A817A4P6-F1
#
_entry.id   AF-A0A817A4P6-F1
#
_cell.length_a   1.000
_cell.length_b   1.000
_cell.length_c   1.000
_cell.angle_alpha   90.00
_cell.angle_beta   90.00
_cell.angle_gamma   90.00
#
_symmetry.space_group_name_H-M   'P 1'
#
loop_
_entity.id
_entity.type
_entity.pdbx_description
1 polymer ?
#
loop_
_entity_poly.entity_id
_entity_poly.type
_entity_poly.pdbx_seq_one_letter_code
_entity_poly.pdbx_strand_id
1 'polypeptide(L)' 'MFPIVVQFFSKAGVKHDILEFIEQMHESADDLFANIKYVLEANELKSNQLVSLGSDNTN' A
#
# COMPACT_ATOMS: atom_id res chain seq x y z
N MET A 1 -8.26 6.50 9.46
CA MET A 1 -6.87 6.03 9.31
C MET A 1 -6.89 4.63 8.73
N PHE A 2 -6.19 4.39 7.62
CA PHE A 2 -6.18 3.11 6.92
C PHE A 2 -4.73 2.58 6.83
N PRO A 3 -4.51 1.26 7.01
CA PRO A 3 -3.18 0.68 6.87
C PRO A 3 -2.84 0.49 5.38
N ILE A 4 -1.59 0.77 5.02
CA ILE A 4 -1.01 0.30 3.77
C ILE A 4 -0.25 -0.99 4.05
N VAL A 5 -0.77 -2.08 3.51
CA VAL A 5 -0.19 -3.41 3.63
C VAL A 5 0.44 -3.80 2.30
N VAL A 6 1.65 -4.34 2.35
CA VAL A 6 2.30 -4.95 1.20
C VAL A 6 2.35 -6.46 1.34
N GLN A 7 2.07 -7.16 0.24
CA GLN A 7 2.25 -8.59 0.12
C GLN A 7 3.41 -8.87 -0.84
N PHE A 8 4.38 -9.67 -0.42
CA PHE A 8 5.55 -9.99 -1.24
C PHE A 8 5.99 -11.45 -1.10
N PHE A 9 6.72 -11.95 -2.10
CA PHE A 9 7.29 -13.29 -2.10
C PHE A 9 8.67 -13.31 -1.45
N SER A 10 8.87 -14.25 -0.54
CA SER A 10 10.16 -14.51 0.11
C SER A 10 10.55 -15.99 -0.05
N LYS A 11 11.79 -16.34 0.33
CA LYS A 11 12.23 -17.76 0.36
C LYS A 11 11.37 -18.64 1.28
N ALA A 12 10.65 -18.05 2.24
CA ALA A 12 9.77 -18.73 3.17
C ALA A 12 8.30 -18.74 2.72
N GLY A 13 8.00 -18.26 1.51
CA GLY A 13 6.64 -18.11 0.99
C GLY A 13 6.16 -16.66 0.95
N VAL A 14 4.84 -16.48 0.86
CA VAL A 14 4.17 -15.17 0.85
C VAL A 14 4.24 -14.56 2.23
N LYS A 15 4.64 -13.29 2.30
CA LYS A 15 4.67 -12.49 3.52
C LYS A 15 3.83 -11.24 3.36
N HIS A 16 3.34 -10.75 4.49
CA HIS A 16 2.62 -9.49 4.62
C HIS A 16 3.37 -8.60 5.60
N ASP A 17 3.47 -7.32 5.28
CA ASP A 17 4.00 -6.32 6.18
C ASP A 17 3.19 -5.02 6.09
N ILE A 18 3.10 -4.31 7.21
CA ILE A 18 2.44 -3.00 7.28
C ILE A 18 3.53 -1.95 7.07
N LEU A 19 3.39 -1.14 6.02
CA LEU A 19 4.34 -0.06 5.78
C LEU A 19 4.02 1.15 6.66
N GLU A 20 2.76 1.59 6.63
CA GLU A 20 2.35 2.80 7.31
C GLU A 20 0.83 2.84 7.53
N PHE A 21 0.41 3.65 8.49
CA PHE A 21 -0.99 4.04 8.67
C PHE A 21 -1.19 5.46 8.16
N ILE A 22 -2.08 5.63 7.19
CA ILE A 22 -2.35 6.95 6.62
C ILE A 22 -3.66 7.50 7.14
N GLU A 23 -3.63 8.78 7.50
CA GLU A 23 -4.81 9.58 7.76
C GLU A 23 -5.24 10.28 6.47
N GLN A 24 -6.39 9.88 5.91
CA GLN A 24 -6.97 10.55 4.75
C GLN A 24 -7.78 11.76 5.22
N MET A 25 -7.34 12.96 4.85
CA MET A 25 -8.16 14.17 5.06
C MET A 25 -9.30 14.29 4.04
N HIS A 26 -9.16 13.66 2.88
CA HIS A 26 -10.12 13.69 1.77
C HIS A 26 -10.33 12.26 1.22
N GLU A 27 -11.58 11.86 1.01
CA GLU A 27 -11.96 10.52 0.56
C GLU A 27 -11.93 10.37 -0.98
N SER A 28 -11.06 11.12 -1.66
CA SER A 28 -10.92 10.99 -3.12
C SER A 28 -10.01 9.82 -3.50
N ALA A 29 -10.30 9.15 -4.61
CA ALA A 29 -9.48 8.07 -5.13
C ALA A 29 -8.08 8.56 -5.56
N ASP A 30 -7.98 9.80 -6.05
CA ASP A 30 -6.71 10.41 -6.47
C ASP A 30 -5.81 10.68 -5.26
N ASP A 31 -6.38 11.22 -4.17
CA ASP A 31 -5.64 11.45 -2.93
C ASP A 31 -5.19 10.13 -2.29
N LEU A 32 -6.05 9.10 -2.35
CA LEU A 32 -5.68 7.74 -1.91
C LEU A 32 -4.46 7.24 -2.68
N PHE A 33 -4.48 7.36 -4.00
CA PHE A 33 -3.41 6.87 -4.84
C PHE A 33 -2.11 7.66 -4.64
N ALA A 34 -2.19 8.98 -4.48
CA ALA A 34 -1.04 9.84 -4.17
C ALA A 34 -0.38 9.43 -2.86
N ASN A 35 -1.19 9.18 -1.82
CA ASN A 35 -0.73 8.71 -0.52
C ASN A 35 -0.07 7.32 -0.59
N ILE A 36 -0.67 6.38 -1.33
CA ILE A 36 -0.08 5.05 -1.55
C ILE A 36 1.27 5.17 -2.26
N LYS A 37 1.34 5.97 -3.32
CA LYS A 37 2.58 6.20 -4.08
C LYS A 37 3.67 6.77 -3.19
N TYR A 38 3.34 7.77 -2.37
CA TYR A 38 4.27 8.38 -1.41
C TYR A 38 4.88 7.34 -0.46
N VAL A 39 4.06 6.49 0.16
CA VAL A 39 4.54 5.45 1.09
C VAL A 39 5.41 4.41 0.39
N LEU A 40 5.05 4.01 -0.82
CA LEU A 40 5.87 3.08 -1.61
C LEU A 40 7.24 3.69 -1.93
N GLU A 41 7.28 4.95 -2.38
CA GLU A 41 8.54 5.65 -2.68
C GLU A 41 9.41 5.86 -1.43
N ALA A 42 8.82 6.19 -0.28
CA ALA A 42 9.51 6.34 0.99
C ALA A 42 10.15 5.02 1.49
N ASN A 43 9.59 3.88 1.09
CA ASN A 43 10.11 2.54 1.40
C ASN A 43 10.97 1.94 0.26
N GLU A 44 11.41 2.77 -0.70
CA GLU A 44 12.20 2.36 -1.87
C GLU A 44 11.53 1.28 -2.74
N LEU A 45 10.20 1.14 -2.64
CA LEU A 45 9.40 0.21 -3.44
C LEU A 45 9.03 0.87 -4.75
N LYS A 46 9.65 0.41 -5.84
CA LYS A 46 9.41 0.99 -7.16
C LYS A 46 8.02 0.59 -7.67
N SER A 47 7.30 1.55 -8.23
CA SER A 47 5.96 1.32 -8.80
C SER A 47 5.92 0.24 -9.87
N ASN A 48 7.02 0.00 -10.59
CA ASN A 48 7.13 -1.07 -11.57
C ASN A 48 7.25 -2.49 -10.98
N GLN A 49 7.45 -2.61 -9.66
CA GLN A 49 7.40 -3.87 -8.92
C GLN A 49 6.00 -4.14 -8.35
N LEU A 50 5.09 -3.16 -8.42
CA LEU A 50 3.71 -3.31 -8.01
C LEU A 50 2.98 -4.20 -9.03
N VAL A 51 2.60 -5.39 -8.61
CA VAL A 51 1.85 -6.35 -9.46
C VAL A 51 0.36 -6.07 -9.42
N SER A 52 -0.16 -5.64 -8.27
CA SER A 52 -1.59 -5.38 -8.08
C SER A 52 -1.81 -4.38 -6.95
N LEU A 53 -2.83 -3.55 -7.10
CA LEU A 53 -3.42 -2.78 -6.01
C LEU A 53 -4.81 -3.35 -5.73
N GLY A 54 -5.08 -3.67 -4.47
CA GLY A 54 -6.38 -4.12 -4.00
C GLY A 54 -6.76 -3.36 -2.74
N SER A 55 -8.04 -3.08 -2.58
CA SER A 55 -8.62 -2.67 -1.31
C SER A 55 -9.56 -3.78 -0.89
N ASP A 56 -9.39 -4.28 0.33
CA ASP A 56 -10.40 -5.12 0.92
C ASP A 56 -11.51 -4.20 1.42
N ASN A 57 -12.66 -4.29 0.78
CA ASN A 57 -13.87 -3.55 1.10
C ASN A 57 -14.79 -4.34 2.03
N THR A 58 -14.24 -5.28 2.82
CA THR A 58 -14.97 -5.90 3.94
C THR A 58 -15.33 -4.85 4.99
N ASN A 59 -16.49 -4.23 4.77
CA ASN A 59 -17.52 -4.05 5.78
C ASN A 59 -18.44 -5.28 5.77
#